data_AF-A0A951JLT1-F1
#
_entry.id   AF-A0A951JLT1-F1
#
_cell.length_a   1.000
_cell.length_b   1.000
_cell.length_c   1.000
_cell.angle_alpha   90.00
_cell.angle_beta   90.00
_cell.angle_gamma   90.00
#
_symmetry.space_group_name_H-M   'P 1'
#
loop_
_entity.id
_entity.type
_entity.pdbx_description
1 polymer ?
#
loop_
_entity_poly.entity_id
_entity_poly.type
_entity_poly.pdbx_seq_one_letter_code
_entity_poly.pdbx_strand_id
1 'polypeptide(L)'
;MKIGARPLLVLHSNEAFRERVRKVAGKEYTFQAVPDWPSLEEAVRDSPPSALVVVNPYEDVSGAGGPSPSLKSLLVEFPSTAVFAAMEIKPNRLDDLRTLGKWGVVQVISIAHDDTPQAMVQRFRAAQGRPLKALLEQVLPADTPGRARAIVDAAAEVVAVGGHGRDLARQLRLSRRTLLRWCERAELPPPRKLLAWMRILLAAELLDDPGRTVLSVAHACGYSSDSGLRRVTQKFVGSSPTELRRRGAFARSSKVFLEVLARYREPANAT
;
A
#
# COMPACT_ATOMS: atom_id res chain seq x y z
N MET A 1 3.43 -15.36 -13.14
CA MET A 1 3.38 -13.92 -13.48
C MET A 1 4.70 -13.25 -13.14
N LYS A 2 5.29 -12.51 -14.08
CA LYS A 2 6.30 -11.48 -13.75
C LYS A 2 5.55 -10.34 -13.08
N ILE A 3 6.12 -9.74 -12.04
CA ILE A 3 5.61 -8.49 -11.48
C ILE A 3 5.77 -7.46 -12.61
N GLY A 4 4.68 -6.93 -13.14
CA GLY A 4 4.72 -5.89 -14.18
C GLY A 4 5.34 -4.61 -13.64
N ALA A 5 5.84 -3.74 -14.53
CA ALA A 5 6.24 -2.39 -14.16
C ALA A 5 5.01 -1.64 -13.62
N ARG A 6 5.19 -0.94 -12.50
CA ARG A 6 4.08 -0.40 -11.70
C ARG A 6 3.84 1.06 -12.05
N PRO A 7 2.60 1.55 -12.12
CA PRO A 7 2.38 2.96 -12.41
C PRO A 7 3.05 3.88 -11.39
N LEU A 8 3.78 4.87 -11.88
CA LEU A 8 4.29 6.01 -11.13
C LEU A 8 3.66 7.25 -11.75
N LEU A 9 2.55 7.69 -11.16
CA LEU A 9 1.74 8.81 -11.60
C LEU A 9 2.34 10.10 -11.05
N VAL A 10 2.57 11.10 -11.90
CA VAL A 10 3.27 12.34 -11.52
C VAL A 10 2.48 13.56 -11.94
N LEU A 11 1.96 14.30 -10.96
CA LEU A 11 1.33 15.62 -11.14
C LEU A 11 2.30 16.70 -10.63
N HIS A 12 3.12 17.25 -11.51
CA HIS A 12 4.10 18.24 -11.12
C HIS A 12 4.48 19.14 -12.30
N SER A 13 4.38 20.46 -12.13
CA SER A 13 4.60 21.45 -13.18
C SER A 13 6.07 21.60 -13.56
N ASN A 14 6.98 21.48 -12.58
CA ASN A 14 8.42 21.48 -12.82
C ASN A 14 8.86 20.31 -13.73
N GLU A 15 9.17 20.64 -14.99
CA GLU A 15 9.59 19.68 -16.01
C GLU A 15 10.92 18.99 -15.67
N ALA A 16 11.89 19.73 -15.13
CA ALA A 16 13.18 19.16 -14.74
C ALA A 16 13.02 18.12 -13.62
N PHE A 17 12.10 18.36 -12.68
CA PHE A 17 11.77 17.37 -11.64
C PHE A 17 11.09 16.14 -12.25
N ARG A 18 10.08 16.31 -13.12
CA ARG A 18 9.44 15.19 -13.83
C ARG A 18 10.45 14.32 -14.57
N GLU A 19 11.43 14.94 -15.24
CA GLU A 19 12.48 14.21 -15.96
C GLU A 19 13.40 13.43 -14.99
N ARG A 20 13.72 13.99 -13.81
CA ARG A 20 14.45 13.24 -12.77
C ARG A 20 13.65 12.03 -12.27
N VAL A 21 12.36 12.19 -12.01
CA VAL A 21 11.47 11.09 -11.60
C VAL A 21 11.35 10.02 -12.70
N ARG A 22 11.23 10.43 -13.97
CA ARG A 22 11.20 9.53 -15.14
C ARG A 22 12.48 8.70 -15.25
N LYS A 23 13.65 9.31 -15.06
CA LYS A 23 14.95 8.59 -15.05
C LYS A 23 15.04 7.58 -13.91
N VAL A 24 14.40 7.87 -12.77
CA VAL A 24 14.37 6.99 -11.59
C VAL A 24 13.41 5.82 -11.73
N ALA A 25 12.32 5.97 -12.50
CA ALA A 25 11.32 4.93 -12.70
C ALA A 25 11.94 3.57 -13.14
N GLY A 26 13.01 3.64 -13.94
CA GLY A 26 13.83 2.48 -14.30
C GLY A 26 13.01 1.35 -14.92
N LYS A 27 13.27 0.10 -14.50
CA LYS A 27 12.47 -1.09 -14.90
C LYS A 27 11.34 -1.42 -13.92
N GLU A 28 11.31 -0.77 -12.77
CA GLU A 28 10.37 -1.09 -11.68
C GLU A 28 9.04 -0.37 -11.84
N TYR A 29 9.07 0.82 -12.47
CA TYR A 29 7.92 1.68 -12.62
C TYR A 29 7.67 2.09 -14.06
N THR A 30 6.40 2.23 -14.41
CA THR A 30 5.90 2.85 -15.63
C THR A 30 5.57 4.30 -15.32
N PHE A 31 6.45 5.22 -15.72
CA PHE A 31 6.25 6.65 -15.51
C PHE A 31 5.06 7.17 -16.33
N GLN A 32 4.17 7.92 -15.70
CA GLN A 32 3.07 8.63 -16.35
C GLN A 32 2.95 10.04 -15.76
N ALA A 33 3.20 11.06 -16.56
CA ALA A 33 2.87 12.43 -16.19
C ALA A 33 1.38 12.66 -16.42
N VAL A 34 0.70 13.27 -15.45
CA VAL A 34 -0.71 13.67 -15.55
C VAL A 34 -0.80 15.20 -15.51
N PRO A 35 -1.71 15.81 -16.30
CA PRO A 35 -1.74 17.26 -16.48
C PRO A 35 -2.39 18.03 -15.33
N ASP A 36 -3.34 17.41 -14.62
CA ASP A 36 -4.17 18.05 -13.61
C ASP A 36 -4.71 17.04 -12.58
N TRP A 37 -5.41 17.55 -11.56
CA TRP A 37 -6.01 16.74 -10.50
C TRP A 37 -7.10 15.78 -11.00
N PRO A 38 -8.07 16.16 -11.87
CA PRO A 38 -9.04 15.22 -12.42
C PRO A 38 -8.40 14.05 -13.15
N SER A 39 -7.39 14.31 -13.99
CA SER A 39 -6.65 13.27 -14.71
C SER A 39 -5.87 12.36 -13.76
N LEU A 40 -5.33 12.91 -12.67
CA LEU A 40 -4.68 12.12 -11.62
C LEU A 40 -5.68 11.20 -10.92
N GLU A 41 -6.87 11.71 -10.58
CA GLU A 41 -7.92 10.94 -9.92
C GLU A 41 -8.37 9.75 -10.76
N GLU A 42 -8.62 9.98 -12.06
CA GLU A 42 -8.96 8.93 -13.02
C GLU A 42 -7.83 7.89 -13.13
N ALA A 43 -6.58 8.34 -13.25
CA ALA A 43 -5.43 7.44 -13.33
C ALA A 43 -5.25 6.59 -12.05
N VAL A 44 -5.52 7.15 -10.86
CA VAL A 44 -5.45 6.42 -9.58
C VAL A 44 -6.56 5.37 -9.48
N ARG A 45 -7.77 5.70 -9.95
CA ARG A 45 -8.95 4.82 -9.94
C ARG A 45 -8.71 3.52 -10.71
N ASP A 46 -8.06 3.64 -11.86
CA ASP A 46 -7.74 2.52 -12.76
C ASP A 46 -6.40 1.83 -12.44
N SER A 47 -5.61 2.43 -11.55
CA SER A 47 -4.30 1.90 -11.17
C SER A 47 -4.39 0.75 -10.16
N PRO A 48 -3.45 -0.22 -10.24
CA PRO A 48 -3.30 -1.24 -9.21
C PRO A 48 -2.83 -0.62 -7.87
N PRO A 49 -2.94 -1.34 -6.74
CA PRO A 49 -2.62 -0.84 -5.39
C PRO A 49 -1.15 -0.49 -5.23
N SER A 50 -0.31 -1.10 -6.08
CA SER A 50 1.12 -0.88 -6.12
C SER A 50 1.52 0.45 -6.76
N ALA A 51 0.55 1.20 -7.32
CA ALA A 51 0.82 2.48 -7.96
C ALA A 51 1.30 3.50 -6.93
N LEU A 52 2.28 4.30 -7.33
CA LEU A 52 2.78 5.40 -6.54
C LEU A 52 2.36 6.71 -7.20
N VAL A 53 2.02 7.68 -6.37
CA VAL A 53 1.61 9.01 -6.82
C VAL A 53 2.61 10.03 -6.28
N VAL A 54 3.15 10.86 -7.16
CA VAL A 54 4.02 11.99 -6.77
C VAL A 54 3.34 13.27 -7.24
N VAL A 55 3.04 14.15 -6.30
CA VAL A 55 2.36 15.42 -6.59
C VAL A 55 3.16 16.61 -6.08
N ASN A 56 3.10 17.72 -6.80
CA ASN A 56 3.28 19.02 -6.18
C ASN A 56 2.01 19.35 -5.38
N PRO A 57 2.06 19.49 -4.05
CA PRO A 57 0.86 19.77 -3.25
C PRO A 57 0.26 21.16 -3.51
N TYR A 58 0.91 22.02 -4.30
CA TYR A 58 0.42 23.36 -4.66
C TYR A 58 0.17 23.51 -6.17
N GLU A 59 0.00 22.42 -6.91
CA GLU A 59 -0.06 22.46 -8.38
C GLU A 59 -1.15 23.41 -8.93
N ASP A 60 -2.30 23.52 -8.25
CA ASP A 60 -3.43 24.39 -8.59
C ASP A 60 -3.58 25.59 -7.62
N VAL A 61 -2.62 25.80 -6.72
CA VAL A 61 -2.67 26.86 -5.71
C VAL A 61 -1.61 27.93 -6.00
N SER A 62 -2.07 29.18 -6.13
CA SER A 62 -1.18 30.33 -6.29
C SER A 62 -0.91 31.06 -4.97
N GLY A 63 0.29 31.64 -4.83
CA GLY A 63 0.63 32.53 -3.72
C GLY A 63 0.89 31.80 -2.38
N ALA A 64 0.46 32.41 -1.28
CA ALA A 64 0.69 31.94 0.09
C ALA A 64 -0.39 30.96 0.61
N GLY A 65 -1.24 30.44 -0.29
CA GLY A 65 -2.23 29.42 0.08
C GLY A 65 -1.57 28.12 0.57
N GLY A 66 -2.29 27.40 1.44
CA GLY A 66 -1.90 26.07 1.90
C GLY A 66 -2.00 25.01 0.80
N PRO A 67 -1.79 23.72 1.13
CA PRO A 67 -1.85 22.64 0.15
C PRO A 67 -3.23 22.53 -0.52
N SER A 68 -3.22 22.03 -1.76
CA SER A 68 -4.39 21.89 -2.62
C SER A 68 -5.54 21.14 -1.92
N PRO A 69 -6.78 21.68 -1.94
CA PRO A 69 -7.96 20.92 -1.55
C PRO A 69 -8.15 19.66 -2.41
N SER A 70 -7.74 19.67 -3.67
CA SER A 70 -7.80 18.53 -4.58
C SER A 70 -6.91 17.37 -4.11
N LEU A 71 -5.73 17.67 -3.55
CA LEU A 71 -4.89 16.67 -2.87
C LEU A 71 -5.62 16.04 -1.68
N LYS A 72 -6.28 16.87 -0.86
CA LYS A 72 -7.06 16.37 0.29
C LYS A 72 -8.19 15.45 -0.18
N SER A 73 -8.93 15.85 -1.21
CA SER A 73 -10.00 15.03 -1.79
C SER A 73 -9.48 13.70 -2.31
N LEU A 74 -8.34 13.69 -3.03
CA LEU A 74 -7.70 12.47 -3.50
C LEU A 74 -7.35 11.52 -2.35
N LEU A 75 -6.78 12.04 -1.26
CA LEU A 75 -6.39 11.25 -0.09
C LEU A 75 -7.61 10.69 0.68
N VAL A 76 -8.72 11.42 0.68
CA VAL A 76 -10.00 10.95 1.27
C VAL A 76 -10.65 9.88 0.40
N GLU A 77 -10.59 10.03 -0.92
CA GLU A 77 -11.21 9.12 -1.89
C GLU A 77 -10.39 7.83 -2.09
N PHE A 78 -9.07 7.89 -1.90
CA PHE A 78 -8.14 6.76 -2.07
C PHE A 78 -7.11 6.66 -0.93
N PRO A 79 -7.55 6.45 0.32
CA PRO A 79 -6.66 6.43 1.49
C PRO A 79 -5.58 5.34 1.42
N SER A 80 -5.79 4.26 0.67
CA SER A 80 -4.78 3.21 0.44
C SER A 80 -3.68 3.58 -0.57
N THR A 81 -3.79 4.72 -1.27
CA THR A 81 -2.83 5.12 -2.31
C THR A 81 -1.59 5.77 -1.68
N ALA A 82 -0.40 5.30 -2.06
CA ALA A 82 0.86 5.86 -1.58
C ALA A 82 1.19 7.19 -2.31
N VAL A 83 0.80 8.32 -1.69
CA VAL A 83 1.01 9.67 -2.22
C VAL A 83 2.24 10.35 -1.61
N PHE A 84 3.15 10.80 -2.45
CA PHE A 84 4.32 11.59 -2.12
C PHE A 84 4.08 13.06 -2.49
N ALA A 85 4.38 13.97 -1.57
CA ALA A 85 4.43 15.39 -1.88
C ALA A 85 5.86 15.79 -2.26
N ALA A 86 6.07 16.24 -3.48
CA ALA A 86 7.33 16.81 -3.94
C ALA A 86 7.22 18.33 -3.93
N MET A 87 8.04 18.99 -3.11
CA MET A 87 7.94 20.42 -2.89
C MET A 87 9.28 21.02 -2.45
N GLU A 88 9.42 22.34 -2.57
CA GLU A 88 10.46 23.07 -1.86
C GLU A 88 10.06 23.24 -0.39
N ILE A 89 10.94 22.85 0.53
CA ILE A 89 10.72 23.07 1.96
C ILE A 89 11.20 24.48 2.32
N LYS A 90 10.25 25.35 2.66
CA LYS A 90 10.51 26.73 3.08
C LYS A 90 10.10 26.93 4.55
N PRO A 91 10.82 27.76 5.34
CA PRO A 91 10.50 27.97 6.76
C PRO A 91 9.06 28.42 7.02
N ASN A 92 8.48 29.22 6.11
CA ASN A 92 7.11 29.71 6.21
C ASN A 92 6.03 28.66 5.86
N ARG A 93 6.41 27.42 5.53
CA ARG A 93 5.49 26.32 5.16
C ARG A 93 5.67 25.07 6.03
N LEU A 94 6.29 25.20 7.20
CA LEU A 94 6.48 24.05 8.11
C LEU A 94 5.16 23.47 8.62
N ASP A 95 4.12 24.29 8.79
CA ASP A 95 2.79 23.82 9.17
C ASP A 95 2.10 23.02 8.06
N ASP A 96 2.43 23.28 6.80
CA ASP A 96 1.94 22.49 5.67
C ASP A 96 2.48 21.07 5.72
N LEU A 97 3.73 20.86 6.16
CA LEU A 97 4.29 19.51 6.34
C LEU A 97 3.47 18.68 7.33
N ARG A 98 3.05 19.30 8.44
CA ARG A 98 2.18 18.66 9.44
C ARG A 98 0.80 18.38 8.86
N THR A 99 0.27 19.30 8.07
CA THR A 99 -1.03 19.16 7.40
C THR A 99 -1.03 18.01 6.41
N LEU A 100 -0.01 17.91 5.55
CA LEU A 100 0.17 16.82 4.60
C LEU A 100 0.28 15.46 5.29
N GLY A 101 1.05 15.37 6.38
CA GLY A 101 1.14 14.16 7.20
C GLY A 101 -0.21 13.75 7.80
N LYS A 102 -1.01 14.72 8.30
CA LYS A 102 -2.37 14.46 8.81
C LYS A 102 -3.34 14.02 7.72
N TRP A 103 -3.17 14.46 6.48
CA TRP A 103 -4.02 14.05 5.36
C TRP A 103 -3.66 12.66 4.81
N GLY A 104 -2.50 12.10 5.16
CA GLY A 104 -2.08 10.77 4.73
C GLY A 104 -1.00 10.75 3.65
N VAL A 105 -0.33 11.87 3.36
CA VAL A 105 0.87 11.87 2.52
C VAL A 105 1.92 10.99 3.18
N VAL A 106 2.38 9.96 2.48
CA VAL A 106 3.30 8.96 3.05
C VAL A 106 4.68 9.57 3.29
N GLN A 107 5.12 10.46 2.40
CA GLN A 107 6.44 11.10 2.50
C GLN A 107 6.52 12.39 1.69
N VAL A 108 7.33 13.33 2.19
CA VAL A 108 7.71 14.56 1.47
C VAL A 108 9.08 14.38 0.81
N ILE A 109 9.20 14.79 -0.44
CA ILE A 109 10.44 14.86 -1.22
C ILE A 109 10.81 16.34 -1.34
N SER A 110 11.92 16.73 -0.69
CA SER A 110 12.48 18.07 -0.81
C SER A 110 13.20 18.21 -2.14
N ILE A 111 12.66 18.98 -3.08
CA ILE A 111 13.23 19.12 -4.44
C ILE A 111 14.64 19.74 -4.41
N ALA A 112 14.97 20.50 -3.37
CA ALA A 112 16.28 21.15 -3.25
C ALA A 112 17.34 20.30 -2.50
N HIS A 113 16.94 19.26 -1.76
CA HIS A 113 17.84 18.57 -0.83
C HIS A 113 17.78 17.04 -0.93
N ASP A 114 16.64 16.46 -1.33
CA ASP A 114 16.32 15.03 -1.19
C ASP A 114 15.94 14.35 -2.51
N ASP A 115 16.20 14.98 -3.66
CA ASP A 115 15.73 14.52 -4.98
C ASP A 115 16.79 13.78 -5.80
N THR A 116 17.86 13.29 -5.15
CA THR A 116 18.84 12.44 -5.84
C THR A 116 18.16 11.15 -6.35
N PRO A 117 18.59 10.60 -7.50
CA PRO A 117 17.99 9.40 -8.05
C PRO A 117 17.96 8.22 -7.07
N GLN A 118 19.06 8.01 -6.34
CA GLN A 118 19.18 6.94 -5.36
C GLN A 118 18.24 7.14 -4.17
N ALA A 119 18.14 8.37 -3.64
CA ALA A 119 17.21 8.68 -2.56
C ALA A 119 15.76 8.44 -3.00
N MET A 120 15.37 8.88 -4.21
CA MET A 120 14.02 8.65 -4.74
C MET A 120 13.71 7.15 -4.90
N VAL A 121 14.62 6.35 -5.48
CA VAL A 121 14.43 4.88 -5.58
C VAL A 121 14.19 4.26 -4.19
N GLN A 122 15.01 4.62 -3.20
CA GLN A 122 14.87 4.06 -1.85
C GLN A 122 13.55 4.45 -1.20
N ARG A 123 13.11 5.70 -1.35
CA ARG A 123 11.82 6.19 -0.84
C ARG A 123 10.64 5.50 -1.50
N PHE A 124 10.65 5.38 -2.83
CA PHE A 124 9.60 4.69 -3.59
C PHE A 124 9.52 3.21 -3.22
N ARG A 125 10.65 2.55 -2.96
CA ARG A 125 10.67 1.16 -2.47
C ARG A 125 10.16 1.04 -1.03
N ALA A 126 10.58 1.93 -0.15
CA ALA A 126 10.17 1.92 1.27
C ALA A 126 8.68 2.23 1.48
N ALA A 127 8.02 2.92 0.54
CA ALA A 127 6.59 3.17 0.61
C ALA A 127 5.72 2.02 0.08
N GLN A 128 6.32 0.97 -0.51
CA GLN A 128 5.56 -0.15 -1.07
C GLN A 128 4.82 -0.89 0.05
N GLY A 129 3.50 -1.04 -0.10
CA GLY A 129 2.66 -1.69 0.91
C GLY A 129 2.58 -0.94 2.25
N ARG A 130 3.11 0.29 2.33
CA ARG A 130 3.13 1.07 3.56
C ARG A 130 1.73 1.37 4.12
N PRO A 131 0.70 1.67 3.29
CA PRO A 131 -0.67 1.82 3.78
C PRO A 131 -1.16 0.56 4.53
N LEU A 132 -1.11 -0.61 3.89
CA LEU A 132 -1.45 -1.88 4.53
C LEU A 132 -0.63 -2.15 5.79
N LYS A 133 0.69 -1.89 5.74
CA LYS A 133 1.58 -2.08 6.89
C LYS A 133 1.18 -1.21 8.06
N ALA A 134 0.88 0.06 7.83
CA ALA A 134 0.44 0.98 8.89
C ALA A 134 -0.88 0.51 9.53
N LEU A 135 -1.81 -0.03 8.73
CA LEU A 135 -3.03 -0.63 9.27
C LEU A 135 -2.76 -1.91 10.07
N LEU A 136 -1.83 -2.76 9.61
CA LEU A 136 -1.39 -3.94 10.34
C LEU A 136 -0.74 -3.60 11.68
N GLU A 137 0.11 -2.56 11.72
CA GLU A 137 0.74 -2.07 12.94
C GLU A 137 -0.29 -1.67 14.00
N GLN A 138 -1.43 -1.09 13.59
CA GLN A 138 -2.51 -0.67 14.48
C GLN A 138 -3.33 -1.84 15.04
N VAL A 139 -3.52 -2.92 14.26
CA VAL A 139 -4.39 -4.04 14.66
C VAL A 139 -3.62 -5.21 15.27
N LEU A 140 -2.33 -5.37 14.99
CA LEU A 140 -1.54 -6.46 15.55
C LEU A 140 -1.37 -6.28 17.07
N PRO A 141 -1.70 -7.30 17.89
CA PRO A 141 -1.56 -7.25 19.34
C PRO A 141 -0.18 -6.78 19.77
N ALA A 142 -0.09 -5.93 20.80
CA ALA A 142 1.18 -5.37 21.28
C ALA A 142 2.23 -6.45 21.58
N ASP A 143 1.79 -7.57 22.13
CA ASP A 143 2.59 -8.76 22.48
C ASP A 143 3.07 -9.60 21.28
N THR A 144 2.68 -9.24 20.05
CA THR A 144 3.08 -10.00 18.84
C THR A 144 4.60 -10.03 18.73
N PRO A 145 5.24 -11.23 18.69
CA PRO A 145 6.69 -11.35 18.65
C PRO A 145 7.31 -10.57 17.49
N GLY A 146 8.47 -9.94 17.71
CA GLY A 146 9.13 -9.12 16.68
C GLY A 146 9.41 -9.87 15.37
N ARG A 147 9.73 -11.17 15.46
CA ARG A 147 9.87 -12.04 14.27
C ARG A 147 8.55 -12.22 13.53
N ALA A 148 7.44 -12.38 14.23
CA ALA A 148 6.13 -12.51 13.62
C ALA A 148 5.74 -11.22 12.89
N ARG A 149 5.95 -10.04 13.52
CA ARG A 149 5.75 -8.73 12.89
C ARG A 149 6.57 -8.58 11.62
N ALA A 150 7.88 -8.87 11.67
CA ALA A 150 8.75 -8.78 10.50
C ALA A 150 8.32 -9.69 9.32
N ILE A 151 7.80 -10.90 9.61
CA ILE A 151 7.29 -11.80 8.57
C ILE A 151 5.96 -11.28 7.99
N VAL A 152 5.07 -10.74 8.84
CA VAL A 152 3.80 -10.15 8.41
C VAL A 152 4.04 -8.91 7.55
N ASP A 153 4.94 -8.01 7.97
CA ASP A 153 5.34 -6.82 7.21
C ASP A 153 5.90 -7.20 5.84
N ALA A 154 6.86 -8.13 5.81
CA ALA A 154 7.41 -8.61 4.54
C ALA A 154 6.34 -9.25 3.67
N ALA A 155 5.38 -9.98 4.24
CA ALA A 155 4.28 -10.56 3.49
C ALA A 155 3.33 -9.50 2.92
N ALA A 156 3.06 -8.41 3.67
CA ALA A 156 2.29 -7.26 3.22
C ALA A 156 2.97 -6.57 2.02
N GLU A 157 4.27 -6.32 2.11
CA GLU A 157 5.08 -5.74 1.02
C GLU A 157 5.06 -6.64 -0.23
N VAL A 158 5.22 -7.97 -0.06
CA VAL A 158 5.16 -8.93 -1.17
C VAL A 158 3.81 -8.89 -1.88
N VAL A 159 2.69 -8.87 -1.14
CA VAL A 159 1.37 -8.90 -1.78
C VAL A 159 1.00 -7.57 -2.41
N ALA A 160 1.42 -6.45 -1.81
CA ALA A 160 1.20 -5.10 -2.35
C ALA A 160 1.78 -4.96 -3.76
N VAL A 161 2.76 -5.79 -4.10
CA VAL A 161 3.43 -5.79 -5.41
C VAL A 161 3.09 -7.00 -6.28
N GLY A 162 2.08 -7.79 -5.92
CA GLY A 162 1.65 -8.98 -6.66
C GLY A 162 2.61 -10.18 -6.57
N GLY A 163 3.49 -10.21 -5.57
CA GLY A 163 4.44 -11.29 -5.33
C GLY A 163 3.82 -12.55 -4.69
N HIS A 164 4.60 -13.63 -4.61
CA HIS A 164 4.16 -14.97 -4.17
C HIS A 164 5.09 -15.54 -3.10
N GLY A 165 4.87 -16.79 -2.66
CA GLY A 165 5.66 -17.43 -1.58
C GLY A 165 7.17 -17.47 -1.82
N ARG A 166 7.60 -17.59 -3.08
CA ARG A 166 9.02 -17.52 -3.45
C ARG A 166 9.63 -16.13 -3.25
N ASP A 167 8.81 -15.10 -3.41
CA ASP A 167 9.23 -13.70 -3.30
C ASP A 167 9.35 -13.31 -1.83
N LEU A 168 8.45 -13.80 -0.97
CA LEU A 168 8.58 -13.68 0.50
C LEU A 168 9.85 -14.33 1.03
N ALA A 169 10.16 -15.55 0.60
CA ALA A 169 11.40 -16.22 0.99
C ALA A 169 12.63 -15.41 0.54
N ARG A 170 12.64 -14.91 -0.70
CA ARG A 170 13.74 -14.09 -1.24
C ARG A 170 13.90 -12.78 -0.46
N GLN A 171 12.80 -12.09 -0.17
CA GLN A 171 12.80 -10.83 0.56
C GLN A 171 13.39 -10.97 1.96
N LEU A 172 13.02 -12.05 2.65
CA LEU A 172 13.58 -12.39 3.97
C LEU A 172 14.98 -13.06 3.89
N ARG A 173 15.52 -13.26 2.68
CA ARG A 173 16.79 -13.97 2.43
C ARG A 173 16.82 -15.39 3.01
N LEU A 174 15.69 -16.10 2.93
CA LEU A 174 15.51 -17.46 3.45
C LEU A 174 15.24 -18.47 2.34
N SER A 175 15.54 -19.75 2.61
CA SER A 175 14.97 -20.85 1.84
C SER A 175 13.48 -21.03 2.16
N ARG A 176 12.70 -21.66 1.28
CA ARG A 176 11.27 -21.97 1.53
C ARG A 176 11.08 -22.83 2.78
N ARG A 177 11.98 -23.80 3.00
CA ARG A 177 11.97 -24.68 4.18
C ARG A 177 12.25 -23.89 5.46
N THR A 178 13.19 -22.97 5.41
CA THR A 178 13.52 -22.10 6.55
C THR A 178 12.36 -21.15 6.85
N LEU A 179 11.75 -20.56 5.83
CA LEU A 179 10.59 -19.68 5.98
C LEU A 179 9.41 -20.39 6.65
N LEU A 180 9.11 -21.64 6.26
CA LEU A 180 8.08 -22.45 6.91
C LEU A 180 8.37 -22.63 8.41
N ARG A 181 9.59 -23.07 8.76
CA ARG A 181 10.03 -23.21 10.16
C ARG A 181 9.97 -21.90 10.94
N TRP A 182 10.24 -20.77 10.28
CA TRP A 182 10.17 -19.46 10.90
C TRP A 182 8.73 -19.04 11.19
N CYS A 183 7.78 -19.32 10.29
CA CYS A 183 6.36 -19.12 10.56
C CYS A 183 5.90 -19.98 11.74
N GLU A 184 6.26 -21.26 11.78
CA GLU A 184 5.91 -22.17 12.88
C GLU A 184 6.45 -21.66 14.23
N ARG A 185 7.74 -21.31 14.31
CA ARG A 185 8.36 -20.77 15.54
C ARG A 185 7.87 -19.38 15.93
N ALA A 186 7.20 -18.69 15.01
CA ALA A 186 6.60 -17.38 15.25
C ALA A 186 5.08 -17.48 15.45
N GLU A 187 4.53 -18.69 15.56
CA GLU A 187 3.09 -18.95 15.75
C GLU A 187 2.24 -18.28 14.66
N LEU A 188 2.76 -18.31 13.43
CA LEU A 188 2.10 -17.79 12.25
C LEU A 188 1.57 -18.92 11.36
N PRO A 189 0.52 -18.64 10.56
CA PRO A 189 0.10 -19.53 9.49
C PRO A 189 1.26 -19.87 8.54
N PRO A 190 1.25 -21.07 7.90
CA PRO A 190 2.24 -21.40 6.88
C PRO A 190 2.30 -20.35 5.77
N PRO A 191 3.45 -20.14 5.11
CA PRO A 191 3.68 -18.99 4.23
C PRO A 191 2.63 -18.78 3.14
N ARG A 192 2.10 -19.88 2.57
CA ARG A 192 1.03 -19.82 1.56
C ARG A 192 -0.27 -19.26 2.13
N LYS A 193 -0.65 -19.68 3.35
CA LYS A 193 -1.86 -19.22 4.05
C LYS A 193 -1.70 -17.79 4.53
N LEU A 194 -0.51 -17.42 5.03
CA LEU A 194 -0.21 -16.05 5.43
C LEU A 194 -0.32 -15.08 4.23
N LEU A 195 0.30 -15.39 3.09
CA LEU A 195 0.18 -14.55 1.88
C LEU A 195 -1.24 -14.50 1.33
N ALA A 196 -2.07 -15.53 1.53
CA ALA A 196 -3.47 -15.46 1.18
C ALA A 196 -4.21 -14.47 2.09
N TRP A 197 -3.96 -14.50 3.40
CA TRP A 197 -4.49 -13.52 4.35
C TRP A 197 -4.04 -12.09 4.02
N MET A 198 -2.76 -11.87 3.71
CA MET A 198 -2.28 -10.53 3.35
C MET A 198 -2.97 -10.00 2.08
N ARG A 199 -3.25 -10.85 1.08
CA ARG A 199 -4.06 -10.45 -0.09
C ARG A 199 -5.50 -10.09 0.28
N ILE A 200 -6.10 -10.81 1.24
CA ILE A 200 -7.46 -10.50 1.72
C ILE A 200 -7.47 -9.16 2.46
N LEU A 201 -6.46 -8.89 3.29
CA LEU A 201 -6.35 -7.62 4.01
C LEU A 201 -6.05 -6.45 3.07
N LEU A 202 -5.19 -6.66 2.05
CA LEU A 202 -4.99 -5.68 0.98
C LEU A 202 -6.31 -5.41 0.23
N ALA A 203 -7.06 -6.45 -0.14
CA ALA A 203 -8.36 -6.28 -0.79
C ALA A 203 -9.35 -5.54 0.11
N ALA A 204 -9.33 -5.83 1.41
CA ALA A 204 -10.20 -5.22 2.39
C ALA A 204 -9.88 -3.73 2.58
N GLU A 205 -8.61 -3.36 2.67
CA GLU A 205 -8.16 -1.97 2.65
C GLU A 205 -8.66 -1.23 1.40
N LEU A 206 -8.46 -1.80 0.22
CA LEU A 206 -8.90 -1.19 -1.05
C LEU A 206 -10.41 -1.14 -1.21
N LEU A 207 -11.15 -2.04 -0.55
CA LEU A 207 -12.62 -1.99 -0.51
C LEU A 207 -13.13 -0.82 0.32
N ASP A 208 -12.34 -0.36 1.30
CA ASP A 208 -12.64 0.81 2.13
C ASP A 208 -12.32 2.13 1.42
N ASP A 209 -11.55 2.13 0.32
CA ASP A 209 -11.41 3.29 -0.57
C ASP A 209 -12.74 3.61 -1.27
N PRO A 210 -13.34 4.80 -1.04
CA PRO A 210 -14.58 5.19 -1.70
C PRO A 210 -14.49 5.22 -3.23
N GLY A 211 -13.32 5.63 -3.76
CA GLY A 211 -13.13 5.79 -5.21
C GLY A 211 -12.94 4.50 -5.98
N ARG A 212 -12.75 3.36 -5.31
CA ARG A 212 -12.50 2.08 -6.02
C ARG A 212 -13.79 1.31 -6.26
N THR A 213 -13.92 0.67 -7.42
CA THR A 213 -14.98 -0.32 -7.67
C THR A 213 -14.57 -1.71 -7.21
N VAL A 214 -15.52 -2.61 -6.94
CA VAL A 214 -15.19 -4.01 -6.57
C VAL A 214 -14.36 -4.70 -7.66
N LEU A 215 -14.65 -4.42 -8.93
CA LEU A 215 -13.88 -4.91 -10.08
C LEU A 215 -12.43 -4.39 -10.08
N SER A 216 -12.25 -3.09 -9.87
CA SER A 216 -10.91 -2.49 -9.71
C SER A 216 -10.14 -3.20 -8.59
N VAL A 217 -10.77 -3.41 -7.42
CA VAL A 217 -10.15 -4.13 -6.30
C VAL A 217 -9.81 -5.59 -6.64
N ALA A 218 -10.69 -6.29 -7.36
CA ALA A 218 -10.43 -7.66 -7.77
C ALA A 218 -9.21 -7.76 -8.67
N HIS A 219 -9.13 -6.92 -9.71
CA HIS A 219 -7.99 -6.84 -10.62
C HIS A 219 -6.70 -6.45 -9.88
N ALA A 220 -6.79 -5.44 -9.02
CA ALA A 220 -5.74 -4.97 -8.14
C ALA A 220 -5.11 -6.09 -7.30
N CYS A 221 -5.92 -7.03 -6.82
CA CYS A 221 -5.47 -8.16 -6.01
C CYS A 221 -5.04 -9.39 -6.83
N GLY A 222 -5.02 -9.27 -8.17
CA GLY A 222 -4.62 -10.33 -9.10
C GLY A 222 -5.72 -11.34 -9.43
N TYR A 223 -6.99 -11.00 -9.18
CA TYR A 223 -8.13 -11.81 -9.63
C TYR A 223 -8.59 -11.33 -11.01
N SER A 224 -8.98 -12.27 -11.88
CA SER A 224 -9.47 -11.95 -13.22
C SER A 224 -10.94 -11.48 -13.24
N SER A 225 -11.63 -11.47 -12.10
CA SER A 225 -13.03 -11.03 -11.98
C SER A 225 -13.46 -10.83 -10.52
N ASP A 226 -14.56 -10.10 -10.33
CA ASP A 226 -15.26 -9.90 -9.05
C ASP A 226 -15.67 -11.22 -8.41
N SER A 227 -16.05 -12.20 -9.23
CA SER A 227 -16.41 -13.54 -8.77
C SER A 227 -15.23 -14.26 -8.10
N GLY A 228 -14.01 -14.02 -8.59
CA GLY A 228 -12.78 -14.51 -7.99
C GLY A 228 -12.58 -13.93 -6.59
N LEU A 229 -12.66 -12.60 -6.48
CA LEU A 229 -12.56 -11.89 -5.20
C LEU A 229 -13.66 -12.33 -4.21
N ARG A 230 -14.92 -12.38 -4.66
CA ARG A 230 -16.06 -12.81 -3.84
C ARG A 230 -15.86 -14.21 -3.27
N ARG A 231 -15.37 -15.15 -4.08
CA ARG A 231 -15.11 -16.53 -3.63
C ARG A 231 -14.11 -16.57 -2.48
N VAL A 232 -13.04 -15.79 -2.56
CA VAL A 232 -12.02 -15.78 -1.52
C VAL A 232 -12.45 -15.00 -0.28
N THR A 233 -13.15 -13.86 -0.41
CA THR A 233 -13.66 -13.13 0.77
C THR A 233 -14.72 -13.95 1.50
N GLN A 234 -15.61 -14.64 0.76
CA GLN A 234 -16.58 -15.55 1.38
C GLN A 234 -15.89 -16.70 2.11
N LYS A 235 -14.83 -17.26 1.52
CA LYS A 235 -14.08 -18.38 2.13
C LYS A 235 -13.30 -17.96 3.39
N PHE A 236 -12.67 -16.79 3.38
CA PHE A 236 -11.79 -16.37 4.47
C PHE A 236 -12.52 -15.60 5.55
N VAL A 237 -13.45 -14.72 5.18
CA VAL A 237 -14.11 -13.77 6.08
C VAL A 237 -15.60 -14.08 6.26
N GLY A 238 -16.19 -14.91 5.39
CA GLY A 238 -17.62 -15.24 5.45
C GLY A 238 -18.54 -14.15 4.90
N SER A 239 -18.01 -13.18 4.13
CA SER A 239 -18.79 -12.07 3.58
C SER A 239 -18.36 -11.74 2.15
N SER A 240 -19.31 -11.20 1.38
CA SER A 240 -19.04 -10.68 0.03
C SER A 240 -18.29 -9.33 0.08
N PRO A 241 -17.62 -8.93 -1.00
CA PRO A 241 -16.91 -7.65 -1.07
C PRO A 241 -17.83 -6.44 -0.79
N THR A 242 -19.06 -6.47 -1.32
CA THR A 242 -20.05 -5.40 -1.12
C THR A 242 -20.51 -5.28 0.33
N GLU A 243 -20.71 -6.41 1.02
CA GLU A 243 -21.08 -6.41 2.45
C GLU A 243 -19.93 -5.91 3.32
N LEU A 244 -18.69 -6.31 2.99
CA LEU A 244 -17.50 -5.85 3.70
C LEU A 244 -17.34 -4.34 3.57
N ARG A 245 -17.41 -3.78 2.35
CA ARG A 245 -17.34 -2.33 2.11
C ARG A 245 -18.34 -1.54 2.95
N ARG A 246 -19.59 -2.00 3.04
CA ARG A 246 -20.63 -1.31 3.82
C ARG A 246 -20.38 -1.28 5.33
N ARG A 247 -19.48 -2.13 5.84
CA ARG A 247 -19.30 -2.39 7.28
C ARG A 247 -17.88 -2.11 7.78
N GLY A 248 -17.02 -1.53 6.95
CA GLY A 248 -15.58 -1.44 7.20
C GLY A 248 -14.90 -2.77 6.92
N ALA A 249 -14.42 -2.94 5.70
CA ALA A 249 -13.88 -4.18 5.18
C ALA A 249 -12.59 -4.55 5.91
N PHE A 250 -11.64 -3.62 6.07
CA PHE A 250 -10.37 -3.89 6.73
C PHE A 250 -10.57 -4.26 8.19
N ALA A 251 -11.33 -3.45 8.94
CA ALA A 251 -11.59 -3.68 10.37
C ALA A 251 -12.23 -5.05 10.64
N ARG A 252 -13.15 -5.48 9.78
CA ARG A 252 -13.79 -6.79 9.92
C ARG A 252 -12.87 -7.94 9.50
N SER A 253 -12.14 -7.78 8.40
CA SER A 253 -11.23 -8.80 7.90
C SER A 253 -10.03 -9.01 8.81
N SER A 254 -9.50 -7.93 9.40
CA SER A 254 -8.40 -7.97 10.36
C SER A 254 -8.82 -8.69 11.64
N LYS A 255 -10.05 -8.47 12.14
CA LYS A 255 -10.58 -9.23 13.29
C LYS A 255 -10.56 -10.74 13.05
N VAL A 256 -11.07 -11.20 11.89
CA VAL A 256 -11.04 -12.64 11.55
C VAL A 256 -9.61 -13.15 11.39
N PHE A 257 -8.71 -12.35 10.82
CA PHE A 257 -7.30 -12.70 10.73
C PHE A 257 -6.66 -12.86 12.12
N LEU A 258 -6.96 -11.97 13.07
CA LEU A 258 -6.47 -12.05 14.44
C LEU A 258 -7.00 -13.29 15.17
N GLU A 259 -8.27 -13.67 14.96
CA GLU A 259 -8.83 -14.94 15.47
C GLU A 259 -8.08 -16.15 14.90
N VAL A 260 -7.66 -16.10 13.63
CA VAL A 260 -6.81 -17.14 13.05
C VAL A 260 -5.43 -17.15 13.69
N LEU A 261 -4.81 -15.99 13.91
CA LEU A 261 -3.50 -15.92 14.59
C LEU A 261 -3.58 -16.50 16.01
N ALA A 262 -4.64 -16.19 16.76
CA ALA A 262 -4.83 -16.71 18.12
C ALA A 262 -4.80 -18.25 18.17
N ARG A 263 -5.44 -18.91 17.20
CA ARG A 263 -5.42 -20.39 17.08
C ARG A 263 -4.04 -21.00 16.80
N TYR A 264 -3.08 -20.20 16.30
CA TYR A 264 -1.69 -20.66 16.13
C TYR A 264 -0.84 -20.39 17.39
N ARG A 265 -1.27 -19.48 18.26
CA ARG A 265 -0.63 -19.19 19.56
C ARG A 265 -1.13 -20.13 20.66
N GLU A 266 -2.37 -20.60 20.56
CA GLU A 266 -2.89 -21.64 21.44
C GLU A 266 -2.03 -22.91 21.26
N PRO A 267 -1.38 -23.41 22.32
CA PRO A 267 -0.56 -24.61 22.21
C PRO A 267 -1.43 -25.77 21.75
N ALA A 268 -0.90 -26.61 20.86
CA ALA A 268 -1.53 -27.84 20.41
C ALA A 268 -1.68 -28.93 21.51
N ASN A 269 -1.67 -28.54 22.79
CA ASN A 269 -1.70 -29.44 23.94
C ASN A 269 -3.00 -29.24 24.74
N ALA A 270 -4.07 -29.87 24.24
CA ALA A 270 -5.20 -30.33 25.05
C ALA A 270 -5.75 -31.61 24.43
N THR A 271 -4.89 -32.60 24.20
CA THR A 271 -5.28 -34.01 24.05
C THR A 271 -4.12 -34.90 24.43
#